data_AF-A0A946VLQ5-F1
#
_entry.id   AF-A0A946VLQ5-F1
#
_cell.length_a   1.000
_cell.length_b   1.000
_cell.length_c   1.000
_cell.angle_alpha   90.00
_cell.angle_beta   90.00
_cell.angle_gamma   90.00
#
_symmetry.space_group_name_H-M   'P 1'
#
loop_
_entity.id
_entity.type
_entity.pdbx_description
1 polymer ?
#
loop_
_entity_poly.entity_id
_entity_poly.type
_entity_poly.pdbx_seq_one_letter_code
_entity_poly.pdbx_strand_id
1 'polypeptide(L)'
;MKPVSVIFSLTMVFIAVLPVPAWTLPVTGLYSHEVVVGNQSEQERNLAFQESLAAVIVKVTGEPRWLENTIIQQALENAQNYVEAIEYRSESVPVETADTALDGTDSGLSSDVEPAATPLSPALVVEELLNVSFAKGLVDQLLADAAIPVWDSNRPSVLVWMAVQNDAGERSLLSSESNPGIIQLIQQFAELRGIPIIFPVLDFEDRRTISADSIWALDEQAIRVASERYAPDSILAGRLLITASGDLVGLWQFIFQDQLEVFDSLDTELASYIGDPLDRVTTQLARHFAVAPARSGSEMARLRIEGIDNLAAYADLVNYLQELV
;
A
#
# COMPACT_ATOMS: atom_id res chain seq x y z
N MET A 1 -58.96 -50.09 -19.61
CA MET A 1 -58.10 -48.88 -19.67
C MET A 1 -57.22 -48.89 -18.43
N LYS A 2 -55.89 -48.97 -18.58
CA LYS A 2 -54.93 -48.92 -17.45
C LYS A 2 -54.41 -47.48 -17.33
N PRO A 3 -54.29 -46.89 -16.14
CA PRO A 3 -53.67 -45.57 -15.99
C PRO A 3 -52.15 -45.68 -16.14
N VAL A 4 -51.58 -44.79 -16.95
CA VAL A 4 -50.12 -44.64 -17.12
C VAL A 4 -49.66 -43.60 -16.11
N SER A 5 -48.84 -43.99 -15.15
CA SER A 5 -48.12 -43.06 -14.26
C SER A 5 -46.81 -42.65 -14.92
N VAL A 6 -46.63 -41.34 -15.12
CA VAL A 6 -45.38 -40.73 -15.58
C VAL A 6 -44.60 -40.31 -14.35
N ILE A 7 -43.41 -40.88 -14.16
CA ILE A 7 -42.47 -40.51 -13.09
C ILE A 7 -41.49 -39.49 -13.67
N PHE A 8 -41.51 -38.26 -13.14
CA PHE A 8 -40.54 -37.22 -13.49
C PHE A 8 -39.31 -37.40 -12.58
N SER A 9 -38.18 -37.81 -13.16
CA SER A 9 -36.92 -37.95 -12.43
C SER A 9 -36.20 -36.60 -12.43
N LEU A 10 -36.16 -35.93 -11.28
CA LEU A 10 -35.44 -34.66 -11.09
C LEU A 10 -33.96 -34.96 -10.79
N THR A 11 -33.10 -34.82 -11.79
CA THR A 11 -31.65 -34.95 -11.64
C THR A 11 -31.10 -33.67 -11.00
N MET A 12 -30.81 -33.72 -9.70
CA MET A 12 -30.14 -32.65 -8.96
C MET A 12 -28.65 -32.65 -9.33
N VAL A 13 -28.22 -31.67 -10.12
CA VAL A 13 -26.81 -31.47 -10.48
C VAL A 13 -26.10 -30.87 -9.26
N PHE A 14 -25.27 -31.68 -8.61
CA PHE A 14 -24.41 -31.24 -7.51
C PHE A 14 -23.18 -30.56 -8.12
N ILE A 15 -23.21 -29.22 -8.20
CA ILE A 15 -22.03 -28.43 -8.58
C ILE A 15 -21.07 -28.48 -7.40
N ALA A 16 -20.01 -29.29 -7.52
CA ALA A 16 -18.92 -29.32 -6.56
C ALA A 16 -18.14 -28.00 -6.67
N VAL A 17 -18.39 -27.07 -5.75
CA VAL A 17 -17.55 -25.89 -5.55
C VAL A 17 -16.25 -26.38 -4.93
N LEU A 18 -15.24 -26.62 -5.76
CA LEU A 18 -13.89 -26.88 -5.26
C LEU A 18 -13.36 -25.57 -4.67
N PRO A 19 -12.88 -25.54 -3.41
CA PRO A 19 -12.29 -24.35 -2.84
C PRO A 19 -11.04 -24.01 -3.65
N VAL A 20 -11.07 -22.87 -4.34
CA VAL A 20 -9.88 -22.31 -4.95
C VAL A 20 -9.01 -21.84 -3.79
N PRO A 21 -7.80 -22.38 -3.59
CA PRO A 21 -6.90 -21.80 -2.61
C PRO A 21 -6.69 -20.34 -3.00
N ALA A 22 -6.97 -19.40 -2.08
CA ALA A 22 -6.58 -18.01 -2.24
C ALA A 22 -5.07 -17.96 -1.94
N TRP A 23 -4.26 -17.80 -2.98
CA TRP A 23 -2.83 -17.59 -2.81
C TRP A 23 -2.66 -16.12 -2.46
N THR A 24 -2.57 -15.81 -1.16
CA THR A 24 -2.18 -14.48 -0.72
C THR A 24 -0.70 -14.31 -1.08
N LEU A 25 -0.38 -13.46 -2.05
CA LEU A 25 0.99 -13.07 -2.34
C LEU A 25 1.47 -12.18 -1.18
N PRO A 26 2.36 -12.67 -0.30
CA PRO A 26 2.83 -11.87 0.82
C PRO A 26 3.61 -10.65 0.30
N VAL A 27 3.54 -9.54 1.02
CA VAL A 27 4.37 -8.38 0.71
C VAL A 27 5.83 -8.73 0.97
N THR A 28 6.66 -8.61 -0.06
CA THR A 28 8.11 -8.81 0.01
C THR A 28 8.84 -7.50 0.33
N GLY A 29 10.08 -7.58 0.80
CA GLY A 29 10.91 -6.38 1.02
C GLY A 29 10.54 -5.53 2.23
N LEU A 30 9.79 -6.09 3.20
CA LEU A 30 9.42 -5.37 4.43
C LEU A 30 10.63 -5.00 5.30
N TYR A 31 11.72 -5.78 5.20
CA TYR A 31 12.96 -5.58 5.95
C TYR A 31 14.07 -4.95 5.09
N SER A 32 13.70 -4.29 4.00
CA SER A 32 14.63 -3.55 3.16
C SER A 32 14.10 -2.17 2.79
N HIS A 33 15.01 -1.26 2.53
CA HIS A 33 14.69 0.07 2.06
C HIS A 33 15.80 0.60 1.14
N GLU A 34 15.38 1.32 0.11
CA GLU A 34 16.27 1.99 -0.83
C GLU A 34 16.28 3.48 -0.50
N VAL A 35 17.48 4.07 -0.46
CA VAL A 35 17.69 5.48 -0.15
C VAL A 35 18.71 6.10 -1.10
N VAL A 36 18.49 7.36 -1.48
CA VAL A 36 19.44 8.13 -2.29
C VAL A 36 20.61 8.56 -1.40
N VAL A 37 21.84 8.31 -1.83
CA VAL A 37 23.06 8.69 -1.13
C VAL A 37 23.88 9.65 -1.98
N GLY A 38 24.46 10.68 -1.36
CA GLY A 38 25.30 11.64 -2.08
C GLY A 38 26.69 11.10 -2.44
N ASN A 39 27.13 10.04 -1.75
CA ASN A 39 28.41 9.37 -1.97
C ASN A 39 28.49 8.05 -1.16
N GLN A 40 29.55 7.29 -1.38
CA GLN A 40 29.80 6.01 -0.68
C GLN A 40 30.66 6.13 0.58
N SER A 41 30.77 7.32 1.19
CA SER A 41 31.54 7.49 2.41
C SER A 41 30.90 6.74 3.59
N GLU A 42 31.70 6.41 4.59
CA GLU A 42 31.20 5.75 5.80
C GLU A 42 30.18 6.61 6.56
N GLN A 43 30.35 7.94 6.56
CA GLN A 43 29.41 8.84 7.21
C GLN A 43 28.04 8.82 6.52
N GLU A 44 28.04 8.97 5.18
CA GLU A 44 26.81 8.93 4.38
C GLU A 44 26.10 7.58 4.54
N ARG A 45 26.87 6.49 4.48
CA ARG A 45 26.35 5.13 4.65
C ARG A 45 25.72 4.91 6.02
N ASN A 46 26.31 5.45 7.10
CA ASN A 46 25.74 5.31 8.44
C ASN A 46 24.41 6.08 8.57
N LEU A 47 24.30 7.27 7.95
CA LEU A 47 23.03 8.00 7.86
C LEU A 47 21.99 7.20 7.09
N ALA A 48 22.37 6.64 5.94
CA ALA A 48 21.51 5.79 5.13
C ALA A 48 21.02 4.55 5.89
N PHE A 49 21.86 3.91 6.72
CA PHE A 49 21.45 2.81 7.58
C PHE A 49 20.43 3.23 8.63
N GLN A 50 20.61 4.39 9.24
CA GLN A 50 19.68 4.94 10.22
C GLN A 50 18.30 5.21 9.59
N GLU A 51 18.28 5.90 8.44
CA GLU A 51 17.06 6.19 7.69
C GLU A 51 16.37 4.90 7.23
N SER A 52 17.13 3.95 6.68
CA SER A 52 16.60 2.68 6.19
C SER A 52 16.02 1.82 7.32
N LEU A 53 16.67 1.79 8.49
CA LEU A 53 16.14 1.05 9.65
C LEU A 53 14.86 1.70 10.17
N ALA A 54 14.79 3.04 10.19
CA ALA A 54 13.56 3.75 10.57
C ALA A 54 12.42 3.40 9.61
N ALA A 55 12.65 3.44 8.29
CA ALA A 55 11.67 3.06 7.29
C ALA A 55 11.21 1.60 7.46
N VAL A 56 12.13 0.67 7.69
CA VAL A 56 11.80 -0.75 7.95
C VAL A 56 10.96 -0.92 9.21
N ILE A 57 11.26 -0.21 10.30
CA ILE A 57 10.45 -0.27 11.51
C ILE A 57 9.02 0.23 11.23
N VAL A 58 8.86 1.30 10.45
CA VAL A 58 7.53 1.77 10.05
C VAL A 58 6.81 0.75 9.17
N LYS A 59 7.49 0.14 8.19
CA LYS A 59 6.90 -0.93 7.34
C LYS A 59 6.44 -2.13 8.16
N VAL A 60 7.26 -2.58 9.11
CA VAL A 60 7.03 -3.81 9.89
C VAL A 60 5.96 -3.60 10.96
N THR A 61 5.89 -2.42 11.57
CA THR A 61 4.93 -2.11 12.65
C THR A 61 3.64 -1.45 12.14
N GLY A 62 3.70 -0.82 10.96
CA GLY A 62 2.60 -0.06 10.36
C GLY A 62 2.40 1.34 10.92
N GLU A 63 3.11 1.74 11.98
CA GLU A 63 2.88 3.04 12.64
C GLU A 63 4.20 3.80 12.90
N PRO A 64 4.29 5.10 12.55
CA PRO A 64 5.50 5.90 12.76
C PRO A 64 5.79 6.22 14.23
N ARG A 65 4.77 6.18 15.11
CA ARG A 65 4.91 6.49 16.55
C ARG A 65 5.96 5.64 17.27
N TRP A 66 6.26 4.46 16.75
CA TRP A 66 7.25 3.55 17.35
C TRP A 66 8.69 4.07 17.23
N LEU A 67 8.95 5.01 16.33
CA LEU A 67 10.25 5.68 16.21
C LEU A 67 10.57 6.58 17.42
N GLU A 68 9.56 6.94 18.22
CA GLU A 68 9.74 7.70 19.47
C GLU A 68 10.14 6.80 20.66
N ASN A 69 10.09 5.47 20.50
CA ASN A 69 10.46 4.53 21.57
C ASN A 69 11.98 4.57 21.83
N THR A 70 12.38 4.67 23.10
CA THR A 70 13.80 4.78 23.48
C THR A 70 14.67 3.60 23.03
N ILE A 71 14.14 2.37 23.07
CA ILE A 71 14.86 1.18 22.61
C ILE A 71 15.08 1.26 21.10
N ILE A 72 14.08 1.75 20.37
CA ILE A 72 14.16 1.97 18.92
C ILE A 72 15.17 3.06 18.59
N GLN A 73 15.14 4.20 19.28
CA GLN A 73 16.11 5.29 19.07
C GLN A 73 17.55 4.82 19.26
N GLN A 74 17.82 4.02 20.29
CA GLN A 74 19.14 3.41 20.50
C GLN A 74 19.55 2.46 19.37
N ALA A 75 18.60 1.68 18.84
CA ALA A 75 18.85 0.79 17.71
C ALA A 75 19.11 1.57 16.42
N LEU A 76 18.42 2.68 16.18
CA LEU A 76 18.64 3.57 15.03
C LEU A 76 20.05 4.17 15.04
N GLU A 77 20.56 4.59 16.20
CA GLU A 77 21.95 5.05 16.34
C GLU A 77 22.98 3.96 16.03
N ASN A 78 22.59 2.68 16.17
CA ASN A 78 23.43 1.51 15.95
C ASN A 78 22.93 0.65 14.77
N ALA A 79 22.30 1.27 13.77
CA ALA A 79 21.57 0.58 12.71
C ALA A 79 22.42 -0.43 11.93
N GLN A 80 23.72 -0.19 11.81
CA GLN A 80 24.68 -1.08 11.16
C GLN A 80 24.66 -2.52 11.73
N ASN A 81 24.37 -2.69 13.02
CA ASN A 81 24.33 -3.99 13.68
C ASN A 81 23.16 -4.88 13.20
N TYR A 82 22.18 -4.29 12.52
CA TYR A 82 21.01 -4.98 12.00
C TYR A 82 21.14 -5.27 10.50
N VAL A 83 22.12 -4.69 9.80
CA VAL A 83 22.28 -4.82 8.35
C VAL A 83 22.74 -6.23 7.99
N GLU A 84 22.01 -6.87 7.09
CA GLU A 84 22.32 -8.18 6.51
C GLU A 84 23.04 -8.04 5.17
N ALA A 85 22.59 -7.10 4.32
CA ALA A 85 23.17 -6.87 3.01
C ALA A 85 23.00 -5.41 2.55
N ILE A 86 23.88 -4.98 1.65
CA ILE A 86 23.80 -3.69 0.95
C ILE A 86 24.00 -3.89 -0.55
N GLU A 87 23.30 -3.11 -1.36
CA GLU A 87 23.45 -3.08 -2.81
C GLU A 87 23.45 -1.63 -3.29
N TYR A 88 24.44 -1.26 -4.11
CA TYR A 88 24.49 0.05 -4.76
C TYR A 88 23.94 -0.05 -6.18
N ARG A 89 23.12 0.93 -6.56
CA ARG A 89 22.64 1.12 -7.92
C ARG A 89 22.84 2.57 -8.32
N SER A 90 23.23 2.82 -9.56
CA SER A 90 23.26 4.18 -10.10
C SER A 90 22.13 4.34 -11.10
N GLU A 91 21.33 5.38 -10.94
CA GLU A 91 20.24 5.71 -11.85
C GLU A 91 20.48 7.10 -12.46
N SER A 92 20.24 7.22 -13.76
CA SER A 92 20.34 8.50 -14.47
C SER A 92 18.96 9.14 -14.57
N VAL A 93 18.74 10.20 -13.82
CA VAL A 93 17.48 10.95 -13.81
C VAL A 93 17.62 12.17 -14.74
N PRO A 94 16.71 12.35 -15.73
CA PRO A 94 16.67 13.55 -16.53
C PRO A 94 16.33 14.77 -15.67
N VAL A 95 17.16 15.80 -15.73
CA VAL A 95 16.83 17.11 -15.17
C VAL A 95 15.80 17.75 -16.11
N GLU A 96 14.55 17.81 -15.68
CA GLU A 96 13.58 18.70 -16.31
C GLU A 96 14.02 20.13 -16.06
N THR A 97 14.61 20.75 -17.08
CA THR A 97 14.75 22.21 -17.10
C THR A 97 13.36 22.78 -17.26
N ALA A 98 12.80 23.34 -16.17
CA ALA A 98 11.58 24.13 -16.23
C ALA A 98 11.79 25.26 -17.25
N ASP A 99 11.21 25.11 -18.45
CA ASP A 99 11.17 26.15 -19.47
C ASP A 99 10.28 27.29 -18.96
N THR A 100 10.87 28.23 -18.22
CA THR A 100 10.32 29.58 -18.09
C THR A 100 10.49 30.31 -19.42
N ALA A 101 9.59 30.02 -20.36
CA ALA A 101 9.18 30.92 -21.43
C ALA A 101 7.66 31.04 -21.27
N LEU A 102 7.07 32.20 -21.00
CA LEU A 102 6.91 33.31 -21.93
C LEU A 102 6.45 34.55 -21.14
N ASP A 103 7.08 35.71 -21.35
CA ASP A 103 6.34 36.84 -21.92
C ASP A 103 7.31 37.77 -22.66
N GLY A 104 7.17 37.79 -23.98
CA GLY A 104 7.95 38.63 -24.89
C GLY A 104 7.13 39.83 -25.31
N THR A 105 7.63 41.03 -25.04
CA THR A 105 7.21 42.24 -25.76
C THR A 105 8.28 42.61 -26.79
N ASP A 106 7.96 42.30 -28.04
CA ASP A 106 8.19 43.04 -29.29
C ASP A 106 9.46 43.92 -29.42
N SER A 107 10.33 43.58 -30.37
CA SER A 107 10.80 44.50 -31.43
C SER A 107 11.86 43.89 -32.37
N GLY A 108 11.52 43.82 -33.66
CA GLY A 108 12.38 44.38 -34.72
C GLY A 108 13.50 43.53 -35.35
N LEU A 109 13.25 43.13 -36.61
CA LEU A 109 14.17 43.04 -37.76
C LEU A 109 15.45 42.19 -37.66
N SER A 110 15.42 41.01 -38.30
CA SER A 110 16.10 40.69 -39.57
C SER A 110 16.43 39.20 -39.64
N SER A 111 15.95 38.57 -40.71
CA SER A 111 16.23 37.19 -41.07
C SER A 111 17.62 37.11 -41.70
N ASP A 112 18.49 36.29 -41.10
CA ASP A 112 19.45 35.40 -41.77
C ASP A 112 20.42 34.82 -40.72
N VAL A 113 19.87 33.96 -39.85
CA VAL A 113 20.67 32.99 -39.07
C VAL A 113 19.89 31.69 -39.07
N GLU A 114 20.43 30.69 -39.76
CA GLU A 114 20.00 29.30 -39.67
C GLU A 114 20.12 28.87 -38.19
N PRO A 115 19.03 28.51 -37.49
CA PRO A 115 19.16 28.03 -36.14
C PRO A 115 19.74 26.62 -36.23
N ALA A 116 21.04 26.50 -36.02
CA ALA A 116 21.63 25.24 -35.58
C ALA A 116 21.03 24.94 -34.20
N ALA A 117 19.85 24.31 -34.19
CA ALA A 117 19.30 23.69 -33.00
C ALA A 117 20.24 22.52 -32.66
N THR A 118 21.28 22.82 -31.90
CA THR A 118 21.93 21.78 -31.09
C THR A 118 20.80 21.26 -30.19
N PRO A 119 20.38 20.00 -30.28
CA PRO A 119 19.43 19.48 -29.30
C PRO A 119 20.09 19.66 -27.93
N LEU A 120 19.47 20.45 -27.06
CA LEU A 120 19.81 20.50 -25.65
C LEU A 120 19.50 19.09 -25.14
N SER A 121 20.50 18.22 -25.10
CA SER A 121 20.38 16.97 -24.35
C SER A 121 19.99 17.36 -22.93
N PRO A 122 18.88 16.84 -22.37
CA PRO A 122 18.54 17.10 -20.99
C PRO A 122 19.75 16.72 -20.14
N ALA A 123 20.16 17.61 -19.23
CA ALA A 123 21.23 17.29 -18.30
C ALA A 123 20.78 16.05 -17.51
N LEU A 124 21.58 14.99 -17.51
CA LEU A 124 21.32 13.79 -16.72
C LEU A 124 22.06 13.96 -15.39
N VAL A 125 21.35 13.88 -14.28
CA VAL A 125 21.96 13.74 -12.95
C VAL A 125 22.03 12.25 -12.65
N VAL A 126 23.20 11.79 -12.19
CA VAL A 126 23.38 10.41 -11.73
C VAL A 126 23.12 10.41 -10.23
N GLU A 127 22.10 9.70 -9.80
CA GLU A 127 21.80 9.45 -8.40
C GLU A 127 22.38 8.09 -8.01
N GLU A 128 23.07 8.05 -6.87
CA GLU A 128 23.48 6.78 -6.26
C GLU A 128 22.39 6.34 -5.29
N LEU A 129 21.84 5.15 -5.50
CA LEU A 129 20.86 4.49 -4.66
C LEU A 129 21.57 3.41 -3.84
N LEU A 130 21.25 3.35 -2.56
CA LEU A 130 21.71 2.32 -1.64
C LEU A 130 20.49 1.55 -1.12
N ASN A 131 20.38 0.28 -1.53
CA ASN A 131 19.41 -0.64 -0.95
C ASN A 131 20.04 -1.31 0.27
N VAL A 132 19.40 -1.18 1.42
CA VAL A 132 19.82 -1.75 2.70
C VAL A 132 18.82 -2.82 3.11
N SER A 133 19.30 -4.06 3.27
CA SER A 133 18.51 -5.17 3.80
C SER A 133 18.92 -5.48 5.23
N PHE A 134 17.94 -5.69 6.10
CA PHE A 134 18.15 -5.96 7.51
C PHE A 134 17.81 -7.40 7.86
N ALA A 135 18.57 -7.97 8.80
CA ALA A 135 18.34 -9.32 9.28
C ALA A 135 17.00 -9.39 10.03
N LYS A 136 16.00 -10.02 9.42
CA LYS A 136 14.64 -10.16 9.97
C LYS A 136 14.63 -10.57 11.45
N GLY A 137 15.42 -11.58 11.82
CA GLY A 137 15.47 -12.08 13.20
C GLY A 137 15.97 -11.05 14.21
N LEU A 138 16.90 -10.16 13.83
CA LEU A 138 17.40 -9.11 14.72
C LEU A 138 16.39 -7.98 14.87
N VAL A 139 15.71 -7.59 13.79
CA VAL A 139 14.65 -6.57 13.81
C VAL A 139 13.45 -7.07 14.61
N ASP A 140 13.01 -8.31 14.40
CA ASP A 140 11.89 -8.89 15.15
C ASP A 140 12.22 -9.01 16.65
N GLN A 141 13.46 -9.37 16.99
CA GLN A 141 13.92 -9.42 18.38
C GLN A 141 13.91 -8.02 19.02
N LEU A 142 14.40 -6.99 18.31
CA LEU A 142 14.34 -5.60 18.76
C LEU A 142 12.90 -5.16 19.06
N LEU A 143 11.97 -5.45 18.16
CA LEU A 143 10.55 -5.11 18.33
C LEU A 143 9.94 -5.91 19.50
N ALA A 144 10.30 -7.17 19.67
CA ALA A 144 9.88 -7.99 20.81
C ALA A 144 10.38 -7.46 22.16
N ASP A 145 11.65 -7.05 22.23
CA ASP A 145 12.25 -6.47 23.44
C ASP A 145 11.62 -5.11 23.80
N ALA A 146 11.20 -4.35 22.79
CA ALA A 146 10.45 -3.12 22.96
C ALA A 146 8.94 -3.32 23.20
N ALA A 147 8.46 -4.57 23.19
CA ALA A 147 7.04 -4.95 23.27
C ALA A 147 6.15 -4.28 22.20
N ILE A 148 6.69 -4.12 20.99
CA ILE A 148 6.04 -3.47 19.86
C ILE A 148 5.36 -4.54 18.98
N PRO A 149 4.05 -4.41 18.69
CA PRO A 149 3.35 -5.28 17.75
C PRO A 149 3.98 -5.28 16.36
N VAL A 150 4.07 -6.46 15.75
CA VAL A 150 4.53 -6.64 14.37
C VAL A 150 3.32 -6.94 13.50
N TRP A 151 3.18 -6.19 12.41
CA TRP A 151 2.24 -6.51 11.36
C TRP A 151 2.91 -7.54 10.43
N ASP A 152 2.26 -8.68 10.17
CA ASP A 152 2.79 -9.75 9.31
C ASP A 152 2.63 -9.50 7.80
N SER A 153 3.55 -10.04 7.01
CA SER A 153 3.64 -9.95 5.54
C SER A 153 2.34 -10.20 4.75
N ASN A 154 1.37 -10.93 5.33
CA ASN A 154 0.01 -11.00 4.80
C ASN A 154 -0.77 -9.69 5.08
N ARG A 155 -0.44 -8.66 4.31
CA ARG A 155 -1.04 -7.32 4.41
C ARG A 155 -2.39 -7.27 3.66
N PRO A 156 -3.46 -6.74 4.26
CA PRO A 156 -4.73 -6.51 3.56
C PRO A 156 -4.56 -5.48 2.43
N SER A 157 -5.19 -5.76 1.31
CA SER A 157 -5.23 -4.88 0.14
C SER A 157 -6.20 -3.70 0.35
N VAL A 158 -5.84 -2.54 -0.21
CA VAL A 158 -6.67 -1.32 -0.20
C VAL A 158 -6.97 -0.91 -1.64
N LEU A 159 -8.24 -0.97 -2.05
CA LEU A 159 -8.67 -0.40 -3.32
C LEU A 159 -8.94 1.10 -3.17
N VAL A 160 -8.30 1.91 -4.01
CA VAL A 160 -8.45 3.36 -3.97
C VAL A 160 -9.33 3.87 -5.11
N TRP A 161 -10.48 4.43 -4.75
CA TRP A 161 -11.31 5.24 -5.65
C TRP A 161 -11.15 6.71 -5.33
N MET A 162 -10.99 7.55 -6.35
CA MET A 162 -10.97 9.00 -6.12
C MET A 162 -11.58 9.78 -7.28
N ALA A 163 -12.31 10.84 -6.95
CA ALA A 163 -12.73 11.86 -7.90
C ALA A 163 -11.98 13.17 -7.64
N VAL A 164 -11.46 13.78 -8.70
CA VAL A 164 -10.74 15.06 -8.63
C VAL A 164 -11.56 16.10 -9.38
N GLN A 165 -11.75 17.27 -8.75
CA GLN A 165 -12.34 18.45 -9.38
C GLN A 165 -11.27 19.53 -9.53
N ASN A 166 -11.04 19.95 -10.78
CA ASN A 166 -10.14 21.06 -11.09
C ASN A 166 -10.80 22.42 -10.78
N ASP A 167 -10.01 23.48 -10.91
CA ASP A 167 -10.45 24.87 -10.71
C ASP A 167 -11.55 25.32 -11.70
N ALA A 168 -11.61 24.72 -12.89
CA ALA A 168 -12.68 24.89 -13.87
C ALA A 168 -14.00 24.18 -13.48
N GLY A 169 -13.99 23.39 -12.40
CA GLY A 169 -15.14 22.65 -11.90
C GLY A 169 -15.41 21.32 -12.60
N GLU A 170 -14.54 20.89 -13.52
CA GLU A 170 -14.65 19.60 -14.19
C GLU A 170 -14.25 18.47 -13.24
N ARG A 171 -15.07 17.43 -13.18
CA ARG A 171 -14.83 16.23 -12.35
C ARG A 171 -14.32 15.09 -13.21
N SER A 172 -13.26 14.45 -12.73
CA SER A 172 -12.70 13.26 -13.36
C SER A 172 -12.40 12.20 -12.30
N LEU A 173 -12.34 10.93 -12.73
CA LEU A 173 -11.83 9.85 -11.88
C LEU A 173 -10.29 9.91 -11.87
N LEU A 174 -9.70 9.58 -10.72
CA LEU A 174 -8.26 9.39 -10.57
C LEU A 174 -7.78 8.32 -11.54
N SER A 175 -6.85 8.69 -12.42
CA SER A 175 -6.25 7.82 -13.42
C SER A 175 -4.80 8.23 -13.65
N SER A 176 -3.99 7.31 -14.16
CA SER A 176 -2.58 7.59 -14.50
C SER A 176 -2.44 8.60 -15.63
N GLU A 177 -3.48 8.76 -16.46
CA GLU A 177 -3.50 9.71 -17.57
C GLU A 177 -3.81 11.13 -17.10
N SER A 178 -4.81 11.28 -16.22
CA SER A 178 -5.31 12.59 -15.80
C SER A 178 -4.55 13.15 -14.59
N ASN A 179 -4.10 12.29 -13.68
CA ASN A 179 -3.51 12.71 -12.40
C ASN A 179 -2.31 11.83 -12.00
N PRO A 180 -1.24 11.75 -12.82
CA PRO A 180 -0.10 10.87 -12.55
C PRO A 180 0.60 11.18 -11.21
N GLY A 181 0.70 12.46 -10.82
CA GLY A 181 1.34 12.86 -9.57
C GLY A 181 0.63 12.34 -8.31
N ILE A 182 -0.72 12.29 -8.32
CA ILE A 182 -1.49 11.73 -7.20
C ILE A 182 -1.22 10.22 -7.07
N ILE A 183 -1.25 9.49 -8.20
CA ILE A 183 -0.96 8.05 -8.19
C ILE A 183 0.46 7.80 -7.67
N GLN A 184 1.43 8.57 -8.12
CA GLN A 184 2.82 8.43 -7.69
C GLN A 184 2.96 8.65 -6.17
N LEU A 185 2.31 9.66 -5.60
CA LEU A 185 2.33 9.92 -4.15
C LEU A 185 1.71 8.75 -3.36
N ILE A 186 0.57 8.23 -3.82
CA ILE A 186 -0.08 7.08 -3.19
C ILE A 186 0.81 5.83 -3.28
N GLN A 187 1.45 5.60 -4.44
CA GLN A 187 2.38 4.48 -4.64
C GLN A 187 3.63 4.59 -3.75
N GLN A 188 4.23 5.78 -3.66
CA GLN A 188 5.36 6.03 -2.76
C GLN A 188 4.96 5.78 -1.30
N PHE A 189 3.79 6.26 -0.88
CA PHE A 189 3.26 5.96 0.44
C PHE A 189 3.08 4.46 0.66
N ALA A 190 2.50 3.76 -0.32
CA ALA A 190 2.28 2.31 -0.27
C ALA A 190 3.60 1.55 -0.10
N GLU A 191 4.64 1.95 -0.82
CA GLU A 191 5.98 1.38 -0.74
C GLU A 191 6.64 1.64 0.62
N LEU A 192 6.53 2.89 1.12
CA LEU A 192 7.05 3.29 2.42
C LEU A 192 6.36 2.58 3.59
N ARG A 193 5.07 2.24 3.45
CA ARG A 193 4.29 1.52 4.48
C ARG A 193 4.17 0.02 4.27
N GLY A 194 4.57 -0.49 3.10
CA GLY A 194 4.42 -1.89 2.73
C GLY A 194 2.94 -2.32 2.62
N ILE A 195 2.07 -1.46 2.07
CA ILE A 195 0.64 -1.74 1.89
C ILE A 195 0.33 -2.04 0.43
N PRO A 196 -0.36 -3.14 0.11
CA PRO A 196 -0.84 -3.40 -1.23
C PRO A 196 -1.97 -2.43 -1.60
N ILE A 197 -1.69 -1.46 -2.46
CA ILE A 197 -2.70 -0.56 -3.02
C ILE A 197 -3.11 -1.03 -4.41
N ILE A 198 -4.42 -1.11 -4.62
CA ILE A 198 -5.03 -1.43 -5.91
C ILE A 198 -5.65 -0.15 -6.47
N PHE A 199 -5.36 0.13 -7.74
CA PHE A 199 -6.04 1.16 -8.51
C PHE A 199 -6.99 0.51 -9.52
N PRO A 200 -8.21 1.03 -9.67
CA PRO A 200 -9.09 0.63 -10.76
C PRO A 200 -8.44 0.87 -12.13
N VAL A 201 -8.62 -0.07 -13.05
CA VAL A 201 -8.09 0.07 -14.43
C VAL A 201 -8.90 1.08 -15.25
N LEU A 202 -10.11 1.42 -14.80
CA LEU A 202 -11.01 2.38 -15.45
C LEU A 202 -11.29 2.04 -16.91
N ASP A 203 -11.42 0.74 -17.18
CA ASP A 203 -11.84 0.22 -18.46
C ASP A 203 -13.35 0.48 -18.70
N PHE A 204 -13.88 -0.04 -19.79
CA PHE A 204 -15.27 0.18 -20.15
C PHE A 204 -16.28 -0.41 -19.16
N GLU A 205 -15.93 -1.50 -18.47
CA GLU A 205 -16.80 -2.12 -17.47
C GLU A 205 -16.85 -1.26 -16.19
N ASP A 206 -15.70 -0.75 -15.75
CA ASP A 206 -15.65 0.15 -14.60
C ASP A 206 -16.43 1.44 -14.87
N ARG A 207 -16.22 2.06 -16.03
CA ARG A 207 -16.88 3.33 -16.42
C ARG A 207 -18.40 3.20 -16.60
N ARG A 208 -18.91 1.98 -16.82
CA ARG A 208 -20.36 1.70 -16.82
C ARG A 208 -20.92 1.50 -15.43
N THR A 209 -20.10 0.98 -14.53
CA THR A 209 -20.51 0.63 -13.17
C THR A 209 -20.50 1.85 -12.28
N ILE A 210 -19.51 2.74 -12.42
CA ILE A 210 -19.36 3.91 -11.56
C ILE A 210 -18.93 5.16 -12.31
N SER A 211 -19.56 6.28 -11.96
CA SER A 211 -19.28 7.60 -12.53
C SER A 211 -18.43 8.46 -11.59
N ALA A 212 -17.78 9.49 -12.15
CA ALA A 212 -17.06 10.48 -11.35
C ALA A 212 -17.98 11.20 -10.34
N ASP A 213 -19.24 11.46 -10.70
CA ASP A 213 -20.21 12.07 -9.80
C ASP A 213 -20.64 11.14 -8.65
N SER A 214 -20.72 9.83 -8.90
CA SER A 214 -21.00 8.83 -7.85
C SER A 214 -19.87 8.76 -6.83
N ILE A 215 -18.60 8.77 -7.28
CA ILE A 215 -17.43 8.85 -6.39
C ILE A 215 -17.40 10.20 -5.66
N TRP A 216 -17.68 11.29 -6.36
CA TRP A 216 -17.73 12.63 -5.76
C TRP A 216 -18.79 12.76 -4.65
N ALA A 217 -19.93 12.09 -4.84
CA ALA A 217 -20.99 12.01 -3.84
C ALA A 217 -20.68 11.03 -2.71
N LEU A 218 -19.60 10.24 -2.81
CA LEU A 218 -19.25 9.13 -1.93
C LEU A 218 -20.42 8.14 -1.77
N ASP A 219 -21.05 7.76 -2.88
CA ASP A 219 -22.14 6.76 -2.88
C ASP A 219 -21.60 5.38 -2.49
N GLU A 220 -21.80 5.01 -1.22
CA GLU A 220 -21.33 3.75 -0.64
C GLU A 220 -21.78 2.53 -1.46
N GLN A 221 -23.04 2.48 -1.88
CA GLN A 221 -23.56 1.30 -2.57
C GLN A 221 -22.95 1.17 -3.96
N ALA A 222 -22.85 2.27 -4.71
CA ALA A 222 -22.18 2.28 -6.00
C ALA A 222 -20.70 1.89 -5.87
N ILE A 223 -20.00 2.45 -4.88
CA ILE A 223 -18.58 2.16 -4.61
C ILE A 223 -18.38 0.68 -4.28
N ARG A 224 -19.20 0.09 -3.40
CA ARG A 224 -19.12 -1.34 -3.06
C ARG A 224 -19.30 -2.22 -4.28
N VAL A 225 -20.36 -1.99 -5.06
CA VAL A 225 -20.66 -2.78 -6.28
C VAL A 225 -19.52 -2.68 -7.29
N ALA A 226 -18.98 -1.47 -7.53
CA ALA A 226 -17.84 -1.28 -8.44
C ALA A 226 -16.55 -1.96 -7.95
N SER A 227 -16.41 -2.13 -6.63
CA SER A 227 -15.23 -2.71 -6.00
C SER A 227 -15.25 -4.24 -5.97
N GLU A 228 -16.42 -4.88 -6.12
CA GLU A 228 -16.56 -6.35 -6.07
C GLU A 228 -15.62 -7.08 -7.04
N ARG A 229 -15.42 -6.51 -8.23
CA ARG A 229 -14.52 -7.06 -9.28
C ARG A 229 -13.08 -7.21 -8.81
N TYR A 230 -12.61 -6.29 -7.97
CA TYR A 230 -11.24 -6.25 -7.48
C TYR A 230 -11.04 -7.11 -6.23
N ALA A 231 -12.13 -7.51 -5.58
CA ALA A 231 -12.15 -8.28 -4.33
C ALA A 231 -11.15 -7.78 -3.27
N PRO A 232 -11.13 -6.46 -2.95
CA PRO A 232 -10.18 -5.94 -1.99
C PRO A 232 -10.58 -6.28 -0.55
N ASP A 233 -9.60 -6.29 0.36
CA ASP A 233 -9.87 -6.45 1.80
C ASP A 233 -10.48 -5.17 2.41
N SER A 234 -10.21 -4.01 1.80
CA SER A 234 -10.74 -2.72 2.21
C SER A 234 -10.84 -1.73 1.04
N ILE A 235 -11.71 -0.73 1.16
CA ILE A 235 -11.92 0.29 0.13
C ILE A 235 -11.71 1.67 0.73
N LEU A 236 -10.87 2.48 0.09
CA LEU A 236 -10.71 3.90 0.38
C LEU A 236 -11.24 4.71 -0.79
N ALA A 237 -12.31 5.46 -0.57
CA ALA A 237 -12.90 6.36 -1.54
C ALA A 237 -12.69 7.82 -1.11
N GLY A 238 -12.29 8.69 -2.03
CA GLY A 238 -12.03 10.09 -1.73
C GLY A 238 -12.51 11.04 -2.82
N ARG A 239 -12.69 12.31 -2.44
CA ARG A 239 -12.82 13.39 -3.40
C ARG A 239 -11.85 14.51 -3.08
N LEU A 240 -11.31 15.15 -4.11
CA LEU A 240 -10.39 16.27 -3.99
C LEU A 240 -10.92 17.45 -4.81
N LEU A 241 -11.13 18.58 -4.14
CA LEU A 241 -11.39 19.88 -4.74
C LEU A 241 -10.11 20.71 -4.66
N ILE A 242 -9.64 21.18 -5.81
CA ILE A 242 -8.58 22.18 -5.89
C ILE A 242 -9.27 23.54 -6.02
N THR A 243 -9.17 24.38 -5.00
CA THR A 243 -9.79 25.71 -5.02
C THR A 243 -8.96 26.69 -5.85
N ALA A 244 -9.58 27.81 -6.26
CA ALA A 244 -8.85 28.88 -6.95
C ALA A 244 -7.77 29.55 -6.08
N SER A 245 -7.82 29.41 -4.76
CA SER A 245 -6.77 29.85 -3.82
C SER A 245 -5.60 28.87 -3.71
N GLY A 246 -5.72 27.66 -4.29
CA GLY A 246 -4.73 26.59 -4.18
C GLY A 246 -4.93 25.68 -2.96
N ASP A 247 -6.03 25.82 -2.22
CA ASP A 247 -6.36 24.92 -1.11
C ASP A 247 -6.86 23.58 -1.67
N LEU A 248 -6.46 22.50 -1.00
CA LEU A 248 -6.87 21.13 -1.30
C LEU A 248 -7.89 20.71 -0.25
N VAL A 249 -9.14 20.57 -0.67
CA VAL A 249 -10.24 20.26 0.23
C VAL A 249 -10.91 18.98 -0.20
N GLY A 250 -11.21 18.10 0.75
CA GLY A 250 -11.93 16.89 0.40
C GLY A 250 -12.56 16.14 1.54
N LEU A 251 -13.14 15.02 1.15
CA LEU A 251 -13.84 14.12 2.04
C LEU A 251 -13.49 12.71 1.61
N TRP A 252 -13.23 11.87 2.61
CA TRP A 252 -12.80 10.50 2.45
C TRP A 252 -13.77 9.57 3.16
N GLN A 253 -13.89 8.38 2.60
CA GLN A 253 -14.70 7.30 3.11
C GLN A 253 -13.87 6.03 3.08
N PHE A 254 -13.67 5.44 4.25
CA PHE A 254 -12.98 4.16 4.41
C PHE A 254 -13.99 3.08 4.78
N ILE A 255 -13.96 1.97 4.03
CA ILE A 255 -14.82 0.82 4.21
C ILE A 255 -13.94 -0.38 4.58
N PHE A 256 -14.18 -0.93 5.77
CA PHE A 256 -13.47 -2.11 6.26
C PHE A 256 -14.35 -2.91 7.23
N GLN A 257 -14.46 -4.23 7.05
CA GLN A 257 -15.29 -5.13 7.89
C GLN A 257 -16.73 -4.63 8.11
N ASP A 258 -17.41 -4.21 7.03
CA ASP A 258 -18.75 -3.60 7.05
C ASP A 258 -18.88 -2.30 7.85
N GLN A 259 -17.78 -1.77 8.38
CA GLN A 259 -17.73 -0.46 9.00
C GLN A 259 -17.43 0.60 7.94
N LEU A 260 -18.15 1.71 8.04
CA LEU A 260 -17.99 2.89 7.21
C LEU A 260 -17.47 4.03 8.10
N GLU A 261 -16.32 4.57 7.75
CA GLU A 261 -15.76 5.75 8.41
C GLU A 261 -15.64 6.88 7.39
N VAL A 262 -16.10 8.07 7.76
CA VAL A 262 -16.03 9.26 6.91
C VAL A 262 -15.26 10.35 7.64
N PHE A 263 -14.32 10.98 6.96
CA PHE A 263 -13.47 12.03 7.53
C PHE A 263 -13.06 13.05 6.47
N ASP A 264 -12.92 14.30 6.87
CA ASP A 264 -12.47 15.41 6.04
C ASP A 264 -10.94 15.49 5.96
N SER A 265 -10.44 16.13 4.90
CA SER A 265 -9.03 16.49 4.74
C SER A 265 -8.93 17.88 4.13
N LEU A 266 -8.02 18.68 4.65
CA LEU A 266 -7.75 20.04 4.21
C LEU A 266 -6.25 20.30 4.30
N ASP A 267 -5.63 20.66 3.18
CA ASP A 267 -4.22 21.03 3.14
C ASP A 267 -3.95 22.05 2.03
N THR A 268 -2.73 22.56 1.97
CA THR A 268 -2.20 23.35 0.86
C THR A 268 -1.15 22.58 0.04
N GLU A 269 -0.62 21.48 0.58
CA GLU A 269 0.36 20.63 -0.08
C GLU A 269 -0.25 19.28 -0.45
N LEU A 270 -0.06 18.86 -1.71
CA LEU A 270 -0.65 17.63 -2.23
C LEU A 270 -0.13 16.37 -1.53
N ALA A 271 1.17 16.35 -1.20
CA ALA A 271 1.79 15.22 -0.50
C ALA A 271 1.16 15.02 0.89
N SER A 272 1.01 16.10 1.65
CA SER A 272 0.36 16.08 2.97
C SER A 272 -1.12 15.71 2.87
N TYR A 273 -1.86 16.33 1.94
CA TYR A 273 -3.28 16.05 1.70
C TYR A 273 -3.57 14.56 1.43
N ILE A 274 -2.72 13.90 0.64
CA ILE A 274 -2.85 12.48 0.29
C ILE A 274 -2.32 11.58 1.41
N GLY A 275 -1.22 11.98 2.06
CA GLY A 275 -0.57 11.21 3.11
C GLY A 275 -1.45 11.01 4.34
N ASP A 276 -2.17 12.03 4.79
CA ASP A 276 -2.96 12.00 6.01
C ASP A 276 -4.09 10.94 6.00
N PRO A 277 -4.98 10.88 4.99
CA PRO A 277 -5.97 9.81 4.84
C PRO A 277 -5.35 8.42 4.81
N LEU A 278 -4.24 8.26 4.07
CA LEU A 278 -3.57 6.98 3.94
C LEU A 278 -2.91 6.55 5.26
N ASP A 279 -2.32 7.47 6.01
CA ASP A 279 -1.77 7.21 7.35
C ASP A 279 -2.85 6.75 8.33
N ARG A 280 -4.02 7.40 8.30
CA ARG A 280 -5.18 7.01 9.11
C ARG A 280 -5.60 5.57 8.82
N VAL A 281 -5.80 5.24 7.53
CA VAL A 281 -6.19 3.89 7.09
C VAL A 281 -5.13 2.86 7.47
N THR A 282 -3.86 3.17 7.19
CA THR A 282 -2.71 2.33 7.53
C THR A 282 -2.65 2.02 9.01
N THR A 283 -2.79 3.05 9.85
CA THR A 283 -2.78 2.94 11.30
C THR A 283 -3.93 2.06 11.80
N GLN A 284 -5.12 2.21 11.22
CA GLN A 284 -6.29 1.40 11.57
C GLN A 284 -6.08 -0.08 11.21
N LEU A 285 -5.57 -0.36 10.01
CA LEU A 285 -5.26 -1.71 9.56
C LEU A 285 -4.14 -2.33 10.41
N ALA A 286 -3.06 -1.60 10.65
CA ALA A 286 -1.95 -2.04 11.50
C ALA A 286 -2.44 -2.42 12.89
N ARG A 287 -3.30 -1.61 13.52
CA ARG A 287 -3.87 -1.93 14.84
C ARG A 287 -4.76 -3.16 14.83
N HIS A 288 -5.46 -3.42 13.73
CA HIS A 288 -6.34 -4.58 13.61
C HIS A 288 -5.55 -5.88 13.39
N PHE A 289 -4.50 -5.84 12.57
CA PHE A 289 -3.77 -7.04 12.12
C PHE A 289 -2.43 -7.26 12.81
N ALA A 290 -1.86 -6.27 13.50
CA ALA A 290 -0.57 -6.44 14.18
C ALA A 290 -0.71 -7.38 15.39
N VAL A 291 0.25 -8.29 15.48
CA VAL A 291 0.32 -9.28 16.55
C VAL A 291 1.42 -8.87 17.51
N ALA A 292 1.11 -8.86 18.80
CA ALA A 292 2.12 -8.65 19.83
C ALA A 292 3.15 -9.80 19.76
N PRO A 293 4.47 -9.52 19.77
CA PRO A 293 5.47 -10.56 19.75
C PRO A 293 5.26 -11.49 20.95
N ALA A 294 5.05 -12.78 20.68
CA ALA A 294 5.00 -13.77 21.73
C ALA A 294 6.34 -13.73 22.47
N ARG A 295 6.34 -13.31 23.73
CA ARG A 295 7.54 -13.44 24.58
C ARG A 295 7.91 -14.91 24.57
N SER A 296 9.10 -15.24 24.05
CA SER A 296 9.63 -16.60 24.01
C SER A 296 9.38 -17.30 25.35
N GLY A 297 8.35 -18.11 25.33
CA GLY A 297 7.72 -18.71 26.50
C GLY A 297 6.59 -19.52 25.90
N SER A 298 6.91 -20.74 25.48
CA SER A 298 6.02 -21.68 24.79
C SER A 298 4.56 -21.43 25.17
N GLU A 299 3.81 -20.81 24.27
CA GLU A 299 2.36 -20.76 24.41
C GLU A 299 1.89 -22.21 24.26
N MET A 300 1.74 -22.89 25.39
CA MET A 300 1.11 -24.18 25.45
C MET A 300 -0.36 -23.98 25.08
N ALA A 301 -0.70 -24.23 23.82
CA ALA A 301 -2.08 -24.37 23.41
C ALA A 301 -2.68 -25.60 24.13
N ARG A 302 -3.59 -25.38 25.09
CA ARG A 302 -4.39 -26.47 25.67
C ARG A 302 -5.50 -26.81 24.70
N LEU A 303 -5.31 -27.87 23.93
CA LEU A 303 -6.39 -28.47 23.14
C LEU A 303 -7.28 -29.32 24.06
N ARG A 304 -8.58 -29.03 24.10
CA ARG A 304 -9.58 -29.92 24.72
C ARG A 304 -10.41 -30.54 23.59
N ILE A 305 -10.22 -31.84 23.36
CA ILE A 305 -11.02 -32.59 22.40
C ILE A 305 -12.18 -33.26 23.16
N GLU A 306 -13.41 -33.01 22.72
CA GLU A 306 -14.62 -33.66 23.23
C GLU A 306 -15.15 -34.67 22.19
N GLY A 307 -15.88 -35.69 22.63
CA GLY A 307 -16.49 -36.69 21.73
C GLY A 307 -15.60 -37.90 21.36
N ILE A 308 -14.57 -38.20 22.16
CA ILE A 308 -13.81 -39.45 22.00
C ILE A 308 -14.48 -40.56 22.79
N ASP A 309 -15.38 -41.26 22.13
CA ASP A 309 -16.22 -42.29 22.75
C ASP A 309 -15.65 -43.71 22.60
N ASN A 310 -14.51 -43.88 21.92
CA ASN A 310 -13.87 -45.19 21.73
C ASN A 310 -12.35 -45.11 21.56
N LEU A 311 -11.68 -46.24 21.77
CA LEU A 311 -10.22 -46.37 21.76
C LEU A 311 -9.60 -46.13 20.37
N ALA A 312 -10.32 -46.44 19.28
CA ALA A 312 -9.83 -46.21 17.93
C ALA A 312 -9.74 -44.71 17.61
N ALA A 313 -10.79 -43.94 17.96
CA ALA A 313 -10.81 -42.48 17.79
C ALA A 313 -9.72 -41.77 18.62
N TYR A 314 -9.38 -42.32 19.79
CA TYR A 314 -8.24 -41.84 20.58
C TYR A 314 -6.91 -42.07 19.85
N ALA A 315 -6.70 -43.28 19.31
CA ALA A 315 -5.47 -43.62 18.59
C ALA A 315 -5.31 -42.78 17.30
N ASP A 316 -6.40 -42.54 16.57
CA ASP A 316 -6.40 -41.70 15.37
C ASP A 316 -6.07 -40.24 15.70
N LEU A 317 -6.63 -39.69 16.79
CA LEU A 317 -6.28 -38.35 17.27
C LEU A 317 -4.79 -38.26 17.64
N VAL A 318 -4.27 -39.23 18.38
CA VAL A 318 -2.86 -39.22 18.80
C VAL A 318 -1.94 -39.31 17.59
N ASN A 319 -2.24 -40.16 16.62
CA ASN A 319 -1.47 -40.26 15.38
C ASN A 319 -1.50 -38.95 14.59
N TYR A 320 -2.69 -38.33 14.46
CA TYR A 320 -2.85 -37.05 13.77
C TYR A 320 -2.04 -35.91 14.43
N LEU A 321 -2.05 -35.86 15.77
CA LEU A 321 -1.26 -34.85 16.51
C LEU A 321 0.25 -35.09 16.42
N GLN A 322 0.68 -36.34 16.25
CA GLN A 322 2.09 -36.68 16.07
C GLN A 322 2.61 -36.39 14.66
N GLU A 323 1.75 -36.37 13.64
CA GLU A 323 2.12 -35.97 12.27
C GLU A 323 2.24 -34.45 12.10
N LEU A 324 1.72 -33.67 13.05
CA LEU A 324 1.74 -32.20 13.02
C LEU A 324 3.02 -31.57 13.60
N VAL A 325 3.93 -32.38 14.16
CA VAL A 325 5.22 -31.99 14.77
C VAL A 325 6.37 -32.54 13.96
#